data_AF-A0A672HH94-F1
#
_entry.id   AF-A0A672HH94-F1
#
_cell.length_a   1.000
_cell.length_b   1.000
_cell.length_c   1.000
_cell.angle_alpha   90.00
_cell.angle_beta   90.00
_cell.angle_gamma   90.00
#
_symmetry.space_group_name_H-M   'P 1'
#
loop_
_entity.id
_entity.type
_entity.pdbx_description
1 polymer ?
#
loop_
_entity_poly.entity_id
_entity_poly.type
_entity_poly.pdbx_seq_one_letter_code
_entity_poly.pdbx_strand_id
1 'polypeptide(L)'
;MEEASCEKATFVSNYVDDVSNFTVIQGPAARIRPKDLPNDYFSCEIPDQPMRPYLKENLPKRLHFANNKRIERGHLYMKAGCCFKATRGPKFILSVFQAIFIGYGPAFKVKTVVPPFENIELYNVMCGKSPGYPPAPNNGSHGSLNHLLKRPAHQPVHPAQLSHDTPISCQLIQVSIFPFRCAVFFWDVFKFEDDGFLSLGVKASLRRLHHPFGTPSVVQPDASFCLLHQPDYLSGYSRDRLMPSGCRTPSQLGEARPPIPEAEACVRADVRVPAASSQLCARYEDDPALSYGLLHPPSECVSAACVWPTMAPMFPAFKDVWTYFHDVLLPKYSQELNGVNVMSGPVFDEDYDGNVDALQKISGASYFEGERGSHPEHFFLILTGCRNSTFSPVACEGPLQTRAFILPHRPDHSESCDGSDLSWVEDWLQLHSARVRDIELLTGLSFYHDRLSVEETLRLKTFLQTA
;
A
#
# COMPACT_ATOMS: atom_id res chain seq x y z
N MET A 1 26.91 -12.47 -5.59
CA MET A 1 27.94 -12.14 -4.58
C MET A 1 28.55 -10.82 -4.99
N GLU A 2 28.59 -9.82 -4.11
CA GLU A 2 29.10 -8.48 -4.43
C GLU A 2 30.56 -8.35 -4.01
N GLU A 3 31.34 -7.57 -4.77
CA GLU A 3 32.73 -7.24 -4.42
C GLU A 3 32.76 -6.05 -3.46
N ALA A 4 33.41 -6.22 -2.31
CA ALA A 4 33.58 -5.14 -1.34
C ALA A 4 34.83 -4.30 -1.66
N SER A 5 34.70 -2.97 -1.65
CA SER A 5 35.82 -2.04 -1.83
C SER A 5 35.98 -1.13 -0.60
N CYS A 6 37.22 -0.93 -0.16
CA CYS A 6 37.54 0.01 0.92
C CYS A 6 37.16 1.46 0.56
N GLU A 7 37.16 1.82 -0.73
CA GLU A 7 36.78 3.16 -1.21
C GLU A 7 35.29 3.43 -1.06
N LYS A 8 34.47 2.37 -0.93
CA LYS A 8 33.02 2.46 -0.81
C LYS A 8 32.51 2.14 0.60
N ALA A 9 33.41 2.14 1.59
CA ALA A 9 33.07 1.98 3.00
C ALA A 9 32.62 3.31 3.61
N THR A 10 31.63 3.30 4.51
CA THR A 10 31.12 4.52 5.17
C THR A 10 30.99 4.34 6.68
N PHE A 11 31.63 5.21 7.46
CA PHE A 11 31.76 5.02 8.90
C PHE A 11 30.73 5.88 9.65
N VAL A 12 30.18 5.35 10.74
CA VAL A 12 29.25 6.11 11.61
C VAL A 12 29.91 7.38 12.16
N SER A 13 31.23 7.34 12.39
CA SER A 13 32.04 8.51 12.80
C SER A 13 32.08 9.64 11.78
N ASN A 14 31.61 9.43 10.55
CA ASN A 14 31.48 10.50 9.56
C ASN A 14 30.22 11.36 9.79
N TYR A 15 29.28 10.88 10.61
CA TYR A 15 27.97 11.49 10.84
C TYR A 15 27.76 11.88 12.30
N VAL A 16 28.43 11.20 13.24
CA VAL A 16 28.27 11.45 14.67
C VAL A 16 29.64 11.58 15.34
N ASP A 17 29.81 12.66 16.11
CA ASP A 17 31.08 12.98 16.79
C ASP A 17 31.43 11.97 17.89
N ASP A 18 30.47 11.56 18.72
CA ASP A 18 30.68 10.59 19.81
C ASP A 18 30.13 9.20 19.47
N VAL A 19 31.01 8.33 18.95
CA VAL A 19 30.67 6.94 18.66
C VAL A 19 30.68 6.02 19.89
N SER A 20 31.12 6.49 21.06
CA SER A 20 31.31 5.63 22.25
C SER A 20 30.01 5.14 22.89
N ASN A 21 28.88 5.77 22.51
CA ASN A 21 27.54 5.41 22.95
C ASN A 21 26.82 4.42 22.03
N PHE A 22 27.49 3.93 20.99
CA PHE A 22 26.91 3.00 20.03
C PHE A 22 27.63 1.66 20.02
N THR A 23 26.85 0.59 19.94
CA THR A 23 27.35 -0.71 19.46
C THR A 23 26.87 -0.90 18.03
N VAL A 24 27.81 -0.96 17.08
CA VAL A 24 27.50 -1.15 15.66
C VAL A 24 27.79 -2.58 15.25
N ILE A 25 26.76 -3.27 14.78
CA ILE A 25 26.90 -4.53 14.06
C ILE A 25 27.23 -4.16 12.61
N GLN A 26 28.48 -4.40 12.22
CA GLN A 26 29.02 -4.00 10.92
C GLN A 26 28.52 -4.91 9.79
N GLY A 27 28.68 -4.42 8.56
CA GLY A 27 28.36 -5.14 7.33
C GLY A 27 27.31 -4.40 6.49
N PRO A 28 26.90 -4.98 5.36
CA PRO A 28 25.95 -4.33 4.45
C PRO A 28 24.50 -4.30 5.00
N ALA A 29 24.17 -5.11 6.01
CA ALA A 29 22.94 -5.07 6.78
C ALA A 29 23.24 -4.62 8.21
N ALA A 30 23.92 -3.48 8.31
CA ALA A 30 24.39 -2.94 9.57
C ALA A 30 23.24 -2.55 10.49
N ARG A 31 23.46 -2.76 11.79
CA ARG A 31 22.51 -2.44 12.85
C ARG A 31 23.21 -1.67 13.94
N ILE A 32 22.48 -0.80 14.61
CA ILE A 32 23.03 0.06 15.65
C ILE A 32 22.21 -0.07 16.92
N ARG A 33 22.92 -0.19 18.03
CA ARG A 33 22.35 -0.18 19.37
C ARG A 33 22.92 1.02 20.12
N PRO A 34 22.18 2.13 20.21
CA PRO A 34 22.51 3.22 21.10
C PRO A 34 22.35 2.79 22.57
N LYS A 35 23.07 3.45 23.47
CA LYS A 35 22.87 3.26 24.92
C LYS A 35 21.55 3.89 25.38
N ASP A 36 21.16 5.04 24.81
CA ASP A 36 19.86 5.68 25.07
C ASP A 36 19.05 5.89 23.76
N LEU A 37 17.89 5.22 23.66
CA LEU A 37 16.95 5.38 22.55
C LEU A 37 15.69 6.10 23.05
N PRO A 38 15.15 7.09 22.33
CA PRO A 38 15.52 7.53 20.97
C PRO A 38 16.56 8.66 20.89
N ASN A 39 17.01 9.20 22.03
CA ASN A 39 17.78 10.45 22.06
C ASN A 39 19.12 10.40 21.31
N ASP A 40 19.77 9.24 21.28
CA ASP A 40 21.05 9.07 20.59
C ASP A 40 20.88 8.66 19.11
N TYR A 41 19.68 8.64 18.54
CA TYR A 41 19.47 8.18 17.16
C TYR A 41 19.70 9.31 16.13
N PHE A 42 20.77 9.22 15.34
CA PHE A 42 21.09 10.21 14.31
C PHE A 42 20.18 10.07 13.08
N SER A 43 19.97 11.20 12.40
CA SER A 43 19.14 11.29 11.18
C SER A 43 20.02 11.62 9.97
N CYS A 44 19.47 12.21 8.91
CA CYS A 44 20.29 12.63 7.78
C CYS A 44 21.11 13.88 8.11
N GLU A 45 22.43 13.72 8.22
CA GLU A 45 23.35 14.81 8.52
C GLU A 45 23.91 15.48 7.25
N ILE A 46 23.95 14.74 6.13
CA ILE A 46 24.44 15.23 4.83
C ILE A 46 23.49 14.86 3.68
N PRO A 47 23.39 15.70 2.64
CA PRO A 47 22.67 15.35 1.40
C PRO A 47 23.25 14.11 0.72
N ASP A 48 22.38 13.31 0.08
CA ASP A 48 22.73 12.04 -0.61
C ASP A 48 23.60 11.08 0.22
N GLN A 49 23.34 10.99 1.54
CA GLN A 49 24.12 10.09 2.40
C GLN A 49 24.00 8.62 1.95
N PRO A 50 25.14 7.90 1.78
CA PRO A 50 25.13 6.51 1.33
C PRO A 50 24.57 5.53 2.36
N MET A 51 24.58 5.90 3.63
CA MET A 51 24.03 5.12 4.74
C MET A 51 22.85 5.87 5.33
N ARG A 52 21.67 5.26 5.30
CA ARG A 52 20.43 5.86 5.80
C ARG A 52 20.02 5.20 7.11
N PRO A 53 19.83 5.95 8.20
CA PRO A 53 19.35 5.40 9.46
C PRO A 53 17.85 5.13 9.40
N TYR A 54 17.43 3.93 9.81
CA TYR A 54 16.02 3.53 9.94
C TYR A 54 15.72 2.97 11.32
N LEU A 55 14.62 3.41 11.91
CA LEU A 55 13.98 2.61 12.94
C LEU A 55 13.31 1.41 12.26
N LYS A 56 13.32 0.24 12.91
CA LYS A 56 12.83 -1.01 12.32
C LYS A 56 11.36 -0.94 11.89
N GLU A 57 10.55 -0.15 12.60
CA GLU A 57 9.15 0.13 12.30
C GLU A 57 8.97 0.87 10.95
N ASN A 58 9.99 1.60 10.50
CA ASN A 58 9.98 2.41 9.28
C ASN A 58 10.72 1.74 8.10
N LEU A 59 11.25 0.53 8.29
CA LEU A 59 11.86 -0.22 7.19
C LEU A 59 10.80 -0.59 6.16
N PRO A 60 11.15 -0.68 4.86
CA PRO A 60 10.22 -1.12 3.83
C PRO A 60 9.54 -2.45 4.21
N LYS A 61 8.20 -2.45 4.26
CA LYS A 61 7.41 -3.57 4.80
C LYS A 61 7.66 -4.91 4.10
N ARG A 62 8.03 -4.88 2.80
CA ARG A 62 8.44 -6.09 2.06
C ARG A 62 9.63 -6.85 2.67
N LEU A 63 10.42 -6.21 3.53
CA LEU A 63 11.55 -6.86 4.20
C LEU A 63 11.10 -7.80 5.32
N HIS A 64 9.91 -7.59 5.89
CA HIS A 64 9.38 -8.36 7.04
C HIS A 64 10.42 -8.49 8.17
N PHE A 65 11.15 -7.40 8.46
CA PHE A 65 12.34 -7.39 9.33
C PHE A 65 12.20 -6.42 10.52
N ALA A 66 11.10 -6.53 11.27
CA ALA A 66 10.84 -5.67 12.43
C ALA A 66 10.33 -6.45 13.67
N ASN A 67 9.41 -7.40 13.49
CA ASN A 67 8.78 -8.14 14.59
C ASN A 67 9.66 -9.24 15.20
N ASN A 68 10.75 -8.83 15.85
CA ASN A 68 11.47 -9.68 16.78
C ASN A 68 12.27 -8.82 17.77
N LYS A 69 12.29 -9.21 19.05
CA LYS A 69 13.13 -8.55 20.06
C LYS A 69 14.64 -8.66 19.81
N ARG A 70 15.07 -9.64 18.99
CA ARG A 70 16.47 -9.85 18.59
C ARG A 70 16.91 -8.91 17.47
N ILE A 71 15.96 -8.27 16.79
CA ILE A 71 16.24 -7.26 15.77
C ILE A 71 16.40 -5.93 16.52
N GLU A 72 17.59 -5.34 16.47
CA GLU A 72 17.85 -4.02 17.03
C GLU A 72 16.86 -2.99 16.50
N ARG A 73 16.48 -1.99 17.30
CA ARG A 73 15.55 -0.96 16.83
C ARG A 73 16.16 -0.10 15.71
N GLY A 74 17.45 0.24 15.81
CA GLY A 74 18.18 1.05 14.83
C GLY A 74 18.86 0.23 13.74
N HIS A 75 18.67 0.63 12.49
CA HIS A 75 19.22 0.00 11.30
C HIS A 75 19.94 1.02 10.43
N LEU A 76 20.97 0.55 9.74
CA LEU A 76 21.76 1.36 8.81
C LEU A 76 21.62 0.76 7.42
N TYR A 77 20.69 1.33 6.65
CA TYR A 77 20.36 0.87 5.31
C TYR A 77 21.30 1.49 4.28
N MET A 78 22.01 0.65 3.55
CA MET A 78 23.03 1.09 2.59
C MET A 78 22.45 1.32 1.19
N LYS A 79 22.81 2.45 0.56
CA LYS A 79 22.62 2.68 -0.88
C LYS A 79 23.45 1.65 -1.66
N ALA A 80 22.96 1.26 -2.84
CA ALA A 80 23.59 0.23 -3.66
C ALA A 80 25.05 0.62 -4.00
N GLY A 81 25.96 -0.36 -3.95
CA GLY A 81 27.38 -0.19 -4.26
C GLY A 81 28.27 0.18 -3.07
N CYS A 82 27.75 0.55 -1.90
CA CYS A 82 28.57 0.82 -0.72
C CYS A 82 28.75 -0.45 0.13
N CYS A 83 29.99 -0.85 0.46
CA CYS A 83 30.27 -2.11 1.15
C CYS A 83 31.42 -2.00 2.14
N PHE A 84 31.24 -2.62 3.30
CA PHE A 84 32.32 -3.03 4.21
C PHE A 84 32.79 -4.45 3.86
N LYS A 85 34.06 -4.74 4.14
CA LYS A 85 34.77 -6.01 3.85
C LYS A 85 33.85 -7.24 3.89
N ALA A 86 33.82 -7.95 2.75
CA ALA A 86 33.37 -9.31 2.49
C ALA A 86 32.40 -9.92 3.54
N THR A 87 31.16 -9.48 3.55
CA THR A 87 30.07 -10.17 4.26
C THR A 87 28.76 -10.06 3.48
N ARG A 88 27.91 -11.09 3.54
CA ARG A 88 26.62 -11.13 2.85
C ARG A 88 25.61 -10.20 3.52
N GLY A 89 24.97 -9.35 2.72
CA GLY A 89 23.61 -8.87 2.97
C GLY A 89 23.34 -7.39 2.67
N PRO A 90 22.81 -7.04 1.49
CA PRO A 90 22.10 -5.79 1.26
C PRO A 90 20.71 -6.08 0.69
N LYS A 91 20.07 -5.06 0.12
CA LYS A 91 18.80 -5.11 -0.62
C LYS A 91 18.58 -6.47 -1.32
N PHE A 92 17.52 -7.20 -0.96
CA PHE A 92 17.15 -8.47 -1.63
C PHE A 92 16.87 -8.32 -3.14
N ILE A 93 16.64 -7.09 -3.62
CA ILE A 93 16.33 -6.76 -5.02
C ILE A 93 17.60 -6.57 -5.89
N LEU A 94 18.77 -6.34 -5.30
CA LEU A 94 20.00 -6.20 -6.09
C LEU A 94 20.29 -7.51 -6.84
N SER A 95 20.45 -7.42 -8.17
CA SER A 95 20.68 -8.56 -9.07
C SER A 95 21.80 -9.49 -8.59
N VAL A 96 22.77 -8.93 -7.87
CA VAL A 96 23.95 -9.62 -7.35
C VAL A 96 23.64 -10.54 -6.15
N PHE A 97 22.49 -10.39 -5.48
CA PHE A 97 22.07 -11.22 -4.33
C PHE A 97 21.01 -12.27 -4.69
N GLN A 98 20.57 -12.32 -5.94
CA GLN A 98 19.67 -13.36 -6.41
C GLN A 98 20.34 -14.73 -6.34
N ALA A 99 19.60 -15.70 -5.80
CA ALA A 99 20.06 -17.08 -5.69
C ALA A 99 19.63 -17.91 -6.92
N ILE A 100 20.35 -18.98 -7.19
CA ILE A 100 20.02 -19.93 -8.25
C ILE A 100 19.05 -20.98 -7.70
N PHE A 101 18.01 -21.30 -8.46
CA PHE A 101 17.14 -22.44 -8.22
C PHE A 101 17.07 -23.33 -9.47
N ILE A 102 17.32 -24.64 -9.30
CA ILE A 102 17.19 -25.65 -10.35
C ILE A 102 16.37 -26.81 -9.81
N GLY A 103 15.17 -27.00 -10.36
CA GLY A 103 14.31 -28.15 -10.06
C GLY A 103 14.48 -29.26 -11.09
N TYR A 104 14.98 -30.42 -10.67
CA TYR A 104 15.06 -31.63 -11.52
C TYR A 104 14.45 -32.83 -10.79
N GLY A 105 13.68 -33.64 -11.50
CA GLY A 105 13.06 -34.84 -10.97
C GLY A 105 11.71 -35.17 -11.62
N PRO A 106 11.09 -36.31 -11.28
CA PRO A 106 9.86 -36.78 -11.89
C PRO A 106 8.69 -35.80 -11.70
N ALA A 107 8.64 -35.11 -10.55
CA ALA A 107 7.58 -34.17 -10.19
C ALA A 107 7.65 -32.82 -10.94
N PHE A 108 8.84 -32.37 -11.35
CA PHE A 108 9.03 -31.07 -12.00
C PHE A 108 8.76 -31.14 -13.52
N LYS A 109 8.26 -30.04 -14.08
CA LYS A 109 8.17 -29.86 -15.54
C LYS A 109 9.57 -29.85 -16.16
N VAL A 110 9.66 -30.25 -17.41
CA VAL A 110 10.93 -30.43 -18.13
C VAL A 110 11.14 -29.26 -19.09
N LYS A 111 12.39 -28.79 -19.25
CA LYS A 111 12.76 -27.67 -20.15
C LYS A 111 11.90 -26.41 -19.91
N THR A 112 11.63 -26.09 -18.65
CA THR A 112 10.78 -24.95 -18.26
C THR A 112 11.63 -23.90 -17.55
N VAL A 113 11.60 -22.67 -18.04
CA VAL A 113 12.14 -21.49 -17.37
C VAL A 113 10.98 -20.75 -16.71
N VAL A 114 11.16 -20.33 -15.46
CA VAL A 114 10.14 -19.64 -14.69
C VAL A 114 10.60 -18.24 -14.27
N PRO A 115 9.65 -17.30 -14.02
CA PRO A 115 9.98 -16.01 -13.42
C PRO A 115 10.65 -16.17 -12.05
N PRO A 116 11.35 -15.12 -11.56
CA PRO A 116 11.83 -15.08 -10.18
C PRO A 116 10.71 -15.28 -9.17
N PHE A 117 11.05 -15.91 -8.05
CA PHE A 117 10.16 -16.12 -6.91
C PHE A 117 11.00 -16.12 -5.62
N GLU A 118 10.33 -15.97 -4.48
CA GLU A 118 11.02 -15.92 -3.19
C GLU A 118 11.24 -17.32 -2.60
N ASN A 119 12.36 -17.51 -1.91
CA ASN A 119 12.73 -18.80 -1.33
C ASN A 119 11.74 -19.30 -0.26
N ILE A 120 10.96 -18.41 0.36
CA ILE A 120 9.90 -18.74 1.33
C ILE A 120 8.83 -19.68 0.73
N GLU A 121 8.65 -19.65 -0.59
CA GLU A 121 7.68 -20.47 -1.32
C GLU A 121 8.13 -21.95 -1.44
N LEU A 122 9.42 -22.23 -1.27
CA LEU A 122 9.99 -23.57 -1.48
C LEU A 122 9.52 -24.61 -0.47
N TYR A 123 9.21 -24.19 0.76
CA TYR A 123 8.73 -25.11 1.80
C TYR A 123 7.43 -25.81 1.36
N ASN A 124 6.48 -25.05 0.82
CA ASN A 124 5.23 -25.59 0.30
C ASN A 124 5.46 -26.58 -0.87
N VAL A 125 6.41 -26.30 -1.76
CA VAL A 125 6.78 -27.19 -2.87
C VAL A 125 7.40 -28.50 -2.36
N MET A 126 8.19 -28.45 -1.29
CA MET A 126 8.80 -29.64 -0.69
C MET A 126 7.76 -30.51 0.01
N CYS A 127 6.84 -29.91 0.77
CA CYS A 127 5.75 -30.63 1.44
C CYS A 127 4.75 -31.25 0.44
N GLY A 128 4.39 -30.52 -0.61
CA GLY A 128 3.42 -30.97 -1.62
C GLY A 128 3.85 -32.18 -2.45
N LYS A 129 5.08 -32.68 -2.29
CA LYS A 129 5.56 -33.90 -2.98
C LYS A 129 5.19 -35.19 -2.27
N SER A 130 4.88 -35.15 -0.98
CA SER A 130 4.61 -36.34 -0.18
C SER A 130 3.12 -36.41 0.18
N PRO A 131 2.39 -37.45 -0.25
CA PRO A 131 1.02 -37.68 0.18
C PRO A 131 0.94 -37.77 1.71
N GLY A 132 0.05 -36.98 2.33
CA GLY A 132 -0.25 -37.06 3.76
C GLY A 132 0.53 -36.12 4.69
N TYR A 133 1.38 -35.21 4.17
CA TYR A 133 2.08 -34.23 5.01
C TYR A 133 1.70 -32.79 4.63
N PRO A 134 0.63 -32.21 5.22
CA PRO A 134 0.32 -30.81 4.98
C PRO A 134 1.47 -29.92 5.50
N PRO A 135 1.83 -28.84 4.77
CA PRO A 135 2.83 -27.92 5.26
C PRO A 135 2.36 -27.28 6.57
N ALA A 136 3.25 -27.18 7.55
CA ALA A 136 3.02 -26.36 8.75
C ALA A 136 2.77 -24.87 8.35
N PRO A 137 2.10 -24.07 9.19
CA PRO A 137 1.90 -22.64 8.94
C PRO A 137 3.22 -21.93 8.62
N ASN A 138 3.25 -21.20 7.51
CA ASN A 138 4.43 -20.53 6.98
C ASN A 138 4.02 -19.33 6.12
N ASN A 139 4.98 -18.48 5.74
CA ASN A 139 4.72 -17.25 4.98
C ASN A 139 4.60 -17.45 3.46
N GLY A 140 4.86 -18.67 2.94
CA GLY A 140 4.72 -18.96 1.53
C GLY A 140 3.25 -19.09 1.11
N SER A 141 2.93 -18.60 -0.09
CA SER A 141 1.58 -18.69 -0.67
C SER A 141 1.37 -20.05 -1.34
N HIS A 142 0.83 -21.02 -0.60
CA HIS A 142 0.65 -22.40 -1.07
C HIS A 142 -0.12 -22.46 -2.40
N GLY A 143 0.54 -22.94 -3.45
CA GLY A 143 -0.01 -22.99 -4.81
C GLY A 143 0.65 -22.01 -5.79
N SER A 144 1.33 -20.96 -5.31
CA SER A 144 2.06 -19.98 -6.15
C SER A 144 3.03 -20.64 -7.14
N LEU A 145 3.70 -21.71 -6.70
CA LEU A 145 4.69 -22.47 -7.46
C LEU A 145 4.14 -23.75 -8.12
N ASN A 146 2.82 -23.94 -8.18
CA ASN A 146 2.21 -25.11 -8.85
C ASN A 146 2.65 -25.23 -10.31
N HIS A 147 2.90 -24.10 -10.97
CA HIS A 147 3.37 -24.05 -12.33
C HIS A 147 4.74 -24.73 -12.57
N LEU A 148 5.54 -24.99 -11.51
CA LEU A 148 6.77 -25.78 -11.55
C LEU A 148 6.52 -27.30 -11.66
N LEU A 149 5.36 -27.77 -11.22
CA LEU A 149 5.06 -29.17 -11.01
C LEU A 149 4.22 -29.74 -12.16
N LYS A 150 4.49 -30.99 -12.56
CA LYS A 150 3.66 -31.70 -13.56
C LYS A 150 2.27 -32.03 -13.02
N ARG A 151 2.19 -32.36 -11.72
CA ARG A 151 0.95 -32.73 -11.01
C ARG A 151 0.99 -32.09 -9.62
N PRO A 152 0.45 -30.88 -9.44
CA PRO A 152 0.36 -30.25 -8.12
C PRO A 152 -0.54 -31.06 -7.18
N ALA A 153 -0.10 -31.28 -5.94
CA ALA A 153 -0.90 -31.99 -4.93
C ALA A 153 -1.94 -31.10 -4.24
N HIS A 154 -1.68 -29.78 -4.18
CA HIS A 154 -2.57 -28.80 -3.61
C HIS A 154 -3.22 -27.96 -4.71
N GLN A 155 -4.55 -27.86 -4.69
CA GLN A 155 -5.32 -26.95 -5.53
C GLN A 155 -5.74 -25.76 -4.67
N PRO A 156 -5.16 -24.57 -4.92
CA PRO A 156 -5.49 -23.39 -4.12
C PRO A 156 -6.91 -22.91 -4.45
N VAL A 157 -7.55 -22.29 -3.45
CA VAL A 157 -8.84 -21.62 -3.58
C VAL A 157 -8.75 -20.18 -3.07
N HIS A 158 -9.63 -19.31 -3.53
CA HIS A 158 -9.74 -17.97 -2.96
C HIS A 158 -10.11 -18.04 -1.48
N PRO A 159 -9.55 -17.16 -0.63
CA PRO A 159 -9.96 -17.08 0.77
C PRO A 159 -11.43 -16.67 0.85
N ALA A 160 -12.17 -17.26 1.79
CA ALA A 160 -13.55 -16.90 2.02
C ALA A 160 -13.65 -15.46 2.53
N GLN A 161 -14.59 -14.70 1.97
CA GLN A 161 -14.97 -13.41 2.51
C GLN A 161 -15.61 -13.62 3.89
N LEU A 162 -15.06 -12.99 4.92
CA LEU A 162 -15.54 -13.13 6.30
C LEU A 162 -16.53 -12.04 6.70
N SER A 163 -16.44 -10.88 6.04
CA SER A 163 -17.32 -9.73 6.29
C SER A 163 -17.94 -9.26 4.98
N HIS A 164 -19.24 -8.96 4.98
CA HIS A 164 -20.00 -8.60 3.79
C HIS A 164 -20.44 -7.13 3.82
N ASP A 165 -20.65 -6.57 2.62
CA ASP A 165 -21.23 -5.23 2.44
C ASP A 165 -22.55 -5.14 3.21
N THR A 166 -22.72 -4.08 4.00
CA THR A 166 -23.97 -3.76 4.68
C THR A 166 -24.64 -2.54 4.02
N PRO A 167 -25.37 -2.70 2.91
CA PRO A 167 -25.94 -1.56 2.16
C PRO A 167 -26.87 -0.70 3.00
N ILE A 168 -27.65 -1.30 3.91
CA ILE A 168 -28.64 -0.61 4.75
C ILE A 168 -27.96 0.44 5.65
N SER A 169 -26.72 0.21 6.07
CA SER A 169 -26.00 1.17 6.91
C SER A 169 -25.44 2.37 6.14
N CYS A 170 -25.46 2.32 4.81
CA CYS A 170 -25.04 3.41 3.93
C CYS A 170 -26.16 3.79 2.95
N GLN A 171 -27.38 3.92 3.46
CA GLN A 171 -28.52 4.46 2.73
C GLN A 171 -28.65 5.95 3.00
N LEU A 172 -29.22 6.68 2.03
CA LEU A 172 -29.59 8.08 2.17
C LEU A 172 -30.40 8.29 3.46
N ILE A 173 -29.85 9.07 4.38
CA ILE A 173 -30.57 9.56 5.54
C ILE A 173 -31.12 10.94 5.18
N GLN A 174 -32.41 11.20 5.43
CA GLN A 174 -32.98 12.54 5.31
C GLN A 174 -32.16 13.50 6.16
N VAL A 175 -31.46 14.44 5.51
CA VAL A 175 -30.48 15.31 6.16
C VAL A 175 -31.20 16.38 6.98
N SER A 176 -30.93 16.41 8.29
CA SER A 176 -30.99 17.66 9.05
C SER A 176 -29.68 18.40 8.76
N ILE A 177 -29.79 19.65 8.29
CA ILE A 177 -28.65 20.50 7.93
C ILE A 177 -27.85 20.81 9.20
N PHE A 178 -26.86 19.97 9.52
CA PHE A 178 -25.85 20.30 10.51
C PHE A 178 -24.71 21.05 9.81
N PRO A 179 -24.23 22.17 10.37
CA PRO A 179 -23.15 22.94 9.78
C PRO A 179 -21.84 22.20 10.04
N PHE A 180 -21.54 21.19 9.23
CA PHE A 180 -20.17 20.72 9.07
C PHE A 180 -19.41 21.86 8.42
N ARG A 181 -18.47 22.47 9.14
CA ARG A 181 -17.64 23.61 8.70
C ARG A 181 -16.66 23.26 7.57
N CYS A 182 -17.06 22.46 6.60
CA CYS A 182 -16.32 22.34 5.35
C CYS A 182 -16.77 23.51 4.45
N ALA A 183 -15.87 24.19 3.76
CA ALA A 183 -16.20 25.38 2.97
C ALA A 183 -17.04 24.99 1.74
N VAL A 184 -18.37 25.06 1.87
CA VAL A 184 -19.28 24.80 0.75
C VAL A 184 -19.78 26.13 0.17
N PHE A 185 -19.49 26.40 -1.10
CA PHE A 185 -20.21 27.41 -1.86
C PHE A 185 -21.68 27.00 -1.98
N PHE A 186 -22.56 27.83 -1.43
CA PHE A 186 -23.96 27.54 -1.06
C PHE A 186 -24.93 27.26 -2.25
N TRP A 187 -24.47 27.24 -3.50
CA TRP A 187 -25.37 27.32 -4.67
C TRP A 187 -25.78 25.99 -5.30
N ASP A 188 -25.14 24.86 -4.97
CA ASP A 188 -25.38 23.57 -5.69
C ASP A 188 -26.12 22.49 -4.89
N VAL A 189 -26.61 22.76 -3.68
CA VAL A 189 -27.25 21.74 -2.82
C VAL A 189 -28.54 21.14 -3.41
N PHE A 190 -29.23 21.87 -4.29
CA PHE A 190 -30.56 21.50 -4.78
C PHE A 190 -30.62 20.57 -6.00
N LYS A 191 -29.49 20.22 -6.64
CA LYS A 191 -29.50 19.33 -7.82
C LYS A 191 -29.17 17.86 -7.55
N PHE A 192 -28.79 17.49 -6.33
CA PHE A 192 -28.10 16.21 -6.06
C PHE A 192 -28.88 15.21 -5.20
N GLU A 193 -30.14 15.51 -4.82
CA GLU A 193 -31.03 14.51 -4.20
C GLU A 193 -31.26 13.27 -5.11
N ASP A 194 -31.01 13.39 -6.43
CA ASP A 194 -31.20 12.31 -7.41
C ASP A 194 -30.00 11.35 -7.57
N ASP A 195 -28.76 11.77 -7.22
CA ASP A 195 -27.54 10.98 -7.49
C ASP A 195 -27.31 9.83 -6.48
N GLY A 196 -27.98 9.85 -5.32
CA GLY A 196 -27.93 8.76 -4.35
C GLY A 196 -28.75 7.53 -4.77
N PHE A 197 -29.63 7.67 -5.77
CA PHE A 197 -30.49 6.61 -6.30
C PHE A 197 -29.92 5.99 -7.59
N LEU A 198 -28.70 5.44 -7.49
CA LEU A 198 -28.17 4.66 -8.61
C LEU A 198 -28.96 3.35 -8.79
N SER A 199 -29.54 3.18 -9.98
CA SER A 199 -30.23 1.93 -10.35
C SER A 199 -29.27 0.74 -10.29
N LEU A 200 -29.81 -0.47 -10.11
CA LEU A 200 -29.00 -1.69 -10.05
C LEU A 200 -28.12 -1.87 -11.31
N GLY A 201 -28.64 -1.50 -12.48
CA GLY A 201 -27.91 -1.54 -13.74
C GLY A 201 -26.72 -0.57 -13.78
N VAL A 202 -26.88 0.65 -13.24
CA VAL A 202 -25.79 1.63 -13.15
C VAL A 202 -24.73 1.16 -12.16
N LYS A 203 -25.13 0.65 -10.98
CA LYS A 203 -24.20 0.06 -10.01
C LYS A 203 -23.38 -1.08 -10.59
N ALA A 204 -24.00 -1.96 -11.39
CA ALA A 204 -23.31 -3.06 -12.06
C ALA A 204 -22.32 -2.56 -13.13
N SER A 205 -22.69 -1.54 -13.90
CA SER A 205 -21.79 -0.92 -14.89
C SER A 205 -20.60 -0.21 -14.24
N LEU A 206 -20.81 0.54 -13.16
CA LEU A 206 -19.74 1.16 -12.38
C LEU A 206 -18.82 0.11 -11.75
N ARG A 207 -19.36 -1.01 -11.25
CA ARG A 207 -18.53 -2.13 -10.78
C ARG A 207 -17.68 -2.74 -11.88
N ARG A 208 -18.20 -2.91 -13.10
CA ARG A 208 -17.40 -3.43 -14.22
C ARG A 208 -16.30 -2.45 -14.66
N LEU A 209 -16.58 -1.15 -14.61
CA LEU A 209 -15.63 -0.10 -14.99
C LEU A 209 -14.52 0.06 -13.96
N HIS A 210 -14.89 0.21 -12.68
CA HIS A 210 -13.96 0.52 -11.60
C HIS A 210 -13.34 -0.73 -11.03
N HIS A 211 -14.09 -1.85 -10.97
CA HIS A 211 -13.64 -3.14 -10.45
C HIS A 211 -13.50 -4.26 -11.52
N PRO A 212 -12.76 -4.07 -12.64
CA PRO A 212 -12.67 -5.07 -13.73
C PRO A 212 -11.99 -6.39 -13.34
N PHE A 213 -11.39 -6.47 -12.16
CA PHE A 213 -10.73 -7.68 -11.64
C PHE A 213 -11.40 -8.19 -10.35
N GLY A 214 -12.64 -7.77 -10.12
CA GLY A 214 -13.40 -8.09 -8.92
C GLY A 214 -13.25 -7.08 -7.81
N THR A 215 -14.25 -7.06 -6.94
CA THR A 215 -14.27 -6.24 -5.73
C THR A 215 -13.40 -6.90 -4.67
N PRO A 216 -12.51 -6.16 -3.99
CA PRO A 216 -11.71 -6.74 -2.91
C PRO A 216 -12.60 -7.39 -1.85
N SER A 217 -12.33 -8.65 -1.52
CA SER A 217 -13.03 -9.37 -0.47
C SER A 217 -12.43 -9.01 0.88
N VAL A 218 -13.28 -8.74 1.88
CA VAL A 218 -12.82 -8.49 3.25
C VAL A 218 -12.67 -9.83 3.97
N VAL A 219 -11.42 -10.20 4.28
CA VAL A 219 -11.06 -11.44 4.97
C VAL A 219 -10.79 -11.24 6.46
N GLN A 220 -10.96 -10.01 6.95
CA GLN A 220 -11.02 -9.72 8.38
C GLN A 220 -12.44 -10.01 8.91
N PRO A 221 -12.60 -10.74 10.02
CA PRO A 221 -13.91 -11.00 10.62
C PRO A 221 -14.48 -9.74 11.28
N ASP A 222 -15.80 -9.70 11.45
CA ASP A 222 -16.55 -8.67 12.19
C ASP A 222 -16.36 -7.22 11.70
N ALA A 223 -15.94 -7.03 10.44
CA ALA A 223 -15.76 -5.72 9.83
C ALA A 223 -17.09 -5.15 9.32
N SER A 224 -17.38 -3.91 9.70
CA SER A 224 -18.56 -3.18 9.24
C SER A 224 -18.19 -2.17 8.14
N PHE A 225 -18.61 -2.46 6.91
CA PHE A 225 -18.29 -1.61 5.76
C PHE A 225 -19.42 -1.61 4.73
N CYS A 226 -19.39 -0.62 3.85
CA CYS A 226 -20.31 -0.52 2.72
C CYS A 226 -19.61 -0.07 1.44
N LEU A 227 -20.17 -0.43 0.29
CA LEU A 227 -19.68 0.04 -1.01
C LEU A 227 -20.35 1.35 -1.41
N LEU A 228 -19.55 2.42 -1.52
CA LEU A 228 -19.98 3.70 -2.05
C LEU A 228 -19.62 3.76 -3.52
N HIS A 229 -20.65 3.91 -4.35
CA HIS A 229 -20.54 4.00 -5.81
C HIS A 229 -20.55 5.46 -6.25
N GLN A 230 -19.60 5.85 -7.09
CA GLN A 230 -19.50 7.17 -7.70
C GLN A 230 -19.23 7.01 -9.21
N PRO A 231 -19.50 8.04 -10.03
CA PRO A 231 -19.21 8.00 -11.46
C PRO A 231 -17.73 7.73 -11.75
N ASP A 232 -16.83 8.37 -11.00
CA ASP A 232 -15.38 8.35 -11.26
C ASP A 232 -14.62 7.29 -10.44
N TYR A 233 -15.20 6.80 -9.35
CA TYR A 233 -14.55 5.81 -8.48
C TYR A 233 -15.54 4.88 -7.77
N LEU A 234 -15.02 3.81 -7.19
CA LEU A 234 -15.75 2.91 -6.29
C LEU A 234 -14.92 2.76 -5.01
N SER A 235 -15.55 2.89 -3.84
CA SER A 235 -14.85 2.81 -2.55
C SER A 235 -15.55 1.90 -1.55
N GLY A 236 -14.78 1.23 -0.70
CA GLY A 236 -15.28 0.52 0.48
C GLY A 236 -15.10 1.42 1.70
N TYR A 237 -16.19 1.85 2.33
CA TYR A 237 -16.15 2.72 3.50
C TYR A 237 -16.23 1.89 4.78
N SER A 238 -15.20 1.93 5.63
CA SER A 238 -15.19 1.26 6.94
C SER A 238 -15.82 2.16 7.99
N ARG A 239 -16.84 1.64 8.68
CA ARG A 239 -17.50 2.34 9.79
C ARG A 239 -16.75 2.15 11.11
N ASP A 240 -15.92 1.12 11.22
CA ASP A 240 -15.08 0.89 12.39
C ASP A 240 -13.91 1.90 12.44
N ARG A 241 -13.38 2.26 11.27
CA ARG A 241 -12.26 3.20 11.12
C ARG A 241 -12.66 4.60 10.63
N LEU A 242 -13.94 4.82 10.32
CA LEU A 242 -14.49 6.10 9.84
C LEU A 242 -13.80 6.63 8.56
N MET A 243 -13.31 5.74 7.69
CA MET A 243 -12.58 6.12 6.47
C MET A 243 -12.68 5.03 5.40
N PRO A 244 -12.41 5.35 4.12
CA PRO A 244 -12.37 4.32 3.10
C PRO A 244 -11.24 3.32 3.35
N SER A 245 -11.57 2.03 3.39
CA SER A 245 -10.58 0.94 3.43
C SER A 245 -9.92 0.71 2.07
N GLY A 246 -10.49 1.30 1.02
CA GLY A 246 -10.00 1.19 -0.35
C GLY A 246 -10.77 2.10 -1.31
N CYS A 247 -10.07 2.81 -2.17
CA CYS A 247 -10.64 3.60 -3.26
C CYS A 247 -10.05 3.13 -4.60
N ARG A 248 -10.90 2.97 -5.61
CA ARG A 248 -10.49 2.45 -6.92
C ARG A 248 -10.89 3.37 -8.06
N THR A 249 -9.91 3.71 -8.88
CA THR A 249 -10.02 4.74 -9.92
C THR A 249 -9.43 4.21 -11.23
N PRO A 250 -10.11 4.41 -12.37
CA PRO A 250 -9.54 4.14 -13.68
C PRO A 250 -8.80 5.38 -14.16
N SER A 251 -7.47 5.32 -14.24
CA SER A 251 -6.71 6.33 -14.97
C SER A 251 -6.74 5.96 -16.45
N GLN A 252 -7.51 6.71 -17.25
CA GLN A 252 -7.50 6.60 -18.70
C GLN A 252 -6.36 7.44 -19.32
N LEU A 253 -6.02 7.17 -20.58
CA LEU A 253 -5.15 8.04 -21.36
C LEU A 253 -5.81 9.43 -21.49
N GLY A 254 -5.36 10.38 -20.70
CA GLY A 254 -5.83 11.76 -20.72
C GLY A 254 -4.73 12.69 -20.22
N GLU A 255 -4.66 13.89 -20.77
CA GLU A 255 -3.77 14.94 -20.29
C GLU A 255 -4.08 15.22 -18.81
N ALA A 256 -3.04 15.25 -17.97
CA ALA A 256 -3.14 15.69 -16.59
C ALA A 256 -3.79 17.08 -16.60
N ARG A 257 -5.01 17.17 -16.05
CA ARG A 257 -5.66 18.47 -15.90
C ARG A 257 -4.86 19.25 -14.84
N PRO A 258 -4.67 20.56 -15.03
CA PRO A 258 -4.00 21.37 -14.02
C PRO A 258 -4.74 21.19 -12.69
N PRO A 259 -4.00 21.01 -11.57
CA PRO A 259 -4.61 20.84 -10.26
C PRO A 259 -5.53 22.03 -10.02
N ILE A 260 -6.79 21.75 -9.66
CA ILE A 260 -7.77 22.78 -9.32
C ILE A 260 -7.55 23.09 -7.83
N PRO A 261 -6.86 24.19 -7.47
CA PRO A 261 -6.49 24.45 -6.07
C PRO A 261 -7.74 24.69 -5.20
N GLU A 262 -8.83 25.12 -5.82
CA GLU A 262 -10.13 25.41 -5.19
C GLU A 262 -10.93 24.14 -4.86
N ALA A 263 -10.53 22.96 -5.34
CA ALA A 263 -11.26 21.71 -5.11
C ALA A 263 -11.03 21.11 -3.72
N GLU A 264 -9.86 21.30 -3.11
CA GLU A 264 -9.58 20.81 -1.74
C GLU A 264 -10.39 21.54 -0.66
N ALA A 265 -10.79 22.79 -0.93
CA ALA A 265 -11.65 23.58 -0.05
C ALA A 265 -13.10 23.06 -0.03
N CYS A 266 -13.50 22.26 -1.03
CA CYS A 266 -14.89 21.85 -1.25
C CYS A 266 -15.13 20.39 -0.84
N VAL A 267 -14.65 19.95 0.33
CA VAL A 267 -15.01 18.62 0.86
C VAL A 267 -16.43 18.66 1.43
N ARG A 268 -17.26 17.65 1.17
CA ARG A 268 -18.63 17.57 1.71
C ARG A 268 -18.86 16.27 2.47
N ALA A 269 -19.78 16.33 3.43
CA ALA A 269 -20.27 15.15 4.14
C ALA A 269 -21.04 14.24 3.17
N ASP A 270 -20.84 12.93 3.24
CA ASP A 270 -21.64 11.96 2.47
C ASP A 270 -23.01 11.75 3.11
N VAL A 271 -24.08 12.04 2.36
CA VAL A 271 -25.45 11.82 2.83
C VAL A 271 -25.80 10.35 3.04
N ARG A 272 -25.01 9.44 2.47
CA ARG A 272 -25.14 8.00 2.66
C ARG A 272 -24.45 7.53 3.93
N VAL A 273 -23.48 8.28 4.47
CA VAL A 273 -22.76 7.90 5.69
C VAL A 273 -23.35 8.68 6.88
N PRO A 274 -23.85 8.00 7.93
CA PRO A 274 -24.37 8.68 9.10
C PRO A 274 -23.32 9.60 9.74
N ALA A 275 -23.74 10.77 10.23
CA ALA A 275 -22.82 11.73 10.89
C ALA A 275 -21.97 11.13 12.00
N ALA A 276 -22.53 10.20 12.80
CA ALA A 276 -21.80 9.49 13.86
C ALA A 276 -20.71 8.53 13.33
N SER A 277 -20.74 8.24 12.04
CA SER A 277 -19.77 7.40 11.33
C SER A 277 -18.99 8.19 10.26
N SER A 278 -18.99 9.53 10.31
CA SER A 278 -18.33 10.41 9.34
C SER A 278 -17.19 11.21 9.98
N GLN A 279 -16.13 11.51 9.21
CA GLN A 279 -15.09 12.44 9.63
C GLN A 279 -15.56 13.89 9.55
N LEU A 280 -15.02 14.76 10.41
CA LEU A 280 -15.31 16.19 10.42
C LEU A 280 -14.09 17.00 9.99
N CYS A 281 -14.28 17.96 9.07
CA CYS A 281 -13.23 18.89 8.64
C CYS A 281 -12.62 19.68 9.81
N ALA A 282 -13.45 20.11 10.77
CA ALA A 282 -13.03 20.89 11.93
C ALA A 282 -11.90 20.24 12.75
N ARG A 283 -11.82 18.90 12.79
CA ARG A 283 -10.75 18.19 13.49
C ARG A 283 -9.36 18.51 12.94
N TYR A 284 -9.27 18.72 11.63
CA TYR A 284 -8.00 18.99 10.96
C TYR A 284 -7.67 20.49 10.90
N GLU A 285 -8.65 21.38 11.13
CA GLU A 285 -8.38 22.81 11.28
C GLU A 285 -7.66 23.10 12.62
N ASP A 286 -8.03 22.36 13.66
CA ASP A 286 -7.53 22.55 15.03
C ASP A 286 -6.27 21.73 15.36
N ASP A 287 -5.85 20.80 14.49
CA ASP A 287 -4.68 19.94 14.70
C ASP A 287 -3.43 20.51 13.99
N PRO A 288 -2.39 20.96 14.73
CA PRO A 288 -1.19 21.53 14.13
C PRO A 288 -0.25 20.49 13.49
N ALA A 289 -0.43 19.21 13.80
CA ALA A 289 0.45 18.13 13.35
C ALA A 289 -0.17 17.31 12.20
N LEU A 290 -1.49 17.19 12.15
CA LEU A 290 -2.18 16.28 11.24
C LEU A 290 -3.20 17.03 10.37
N SER A 291 -3.16 16.77 9.06
CA SER A 291 -4.14 17.26 8.09
C SER A 291 -4.97 16.10 7.54
N TYR A 292 -5.66 16.33 6.42
CA TYR A 292 -6.31 15.28 5.64
C TYR A 292 -5.86 15.33 4.18
N GLY A 293 -5.88 14.16 3.54
CA GLY A 293 -5.78 14.02 2.09
C GLY A 293 -6.93 13.19 1.55
N LEU A 294 -6.99 13.10 0.22
CA LEU A 294 -8.04 12.37 -0.50
C LEU A 294 -7.44 11.13 -1.15
N LEU A 295 -8.02 9.94 -0.89
CA LEU A 295 -7.59 8.69 -1.52
C LEU A 295 -7.83 8.66 -3.05
N HIS A 296 -8.75 9.51 -3.52
CA HIS A 296 -8.94 9.82 -4.94
C HIS A 296 -8.97 11.35 -5.08
N PRO A 297 -7.87 11.96 -5.56
CA PRO A 297 -7.76 13.42 -5.61
C PRO A 297 -8.53 14.02 -6.78
N PRO A 298 -8.91 15.32 -6.69
CA PRO A 298 -9.68 16.02 -7.71
C PRO A 298 -9.02 16.08 -9.09
N SER A 299 -7.69 15.96 -9.17
CA SER A 299 -6.93 15.91 -10.42
C SER A 299 -7.28 14.71 -11.29
N GLU A 300 -7.80 13.63 -10.69
CA GLU A 300 -8.27 12.44 -11.41
C GLU A 300 -9.74 12.50 -11.86
N CYS A 301 -10.44 13.58 -11.52
CA CYS A 301 -11.89 13.62 -11.63
C CYS A 301 -12.37 14.13 -12.99
N VAL A 302 -13.31 13.40 -13.57
CA VAL A 302 -13.99 13.78 -14.81
C VAL A 302 -15.29 14.51 -14.51
N SER A 303 -15.95 14.18 -13.40
CA SER A 303 -17.23 14.77 -12.99
C SER A 303 -17.11 15.70 -11.78
N ALA A 304 -18.09 16.60 -11.60
CA ALA A 304 -18.22 17.45 -10.41
C ALA A 304 -18.54 16.66 -9.13
N ALA A 305 -18.72 15.33 -9.21
CA ALA A 305 -19.07 14.45 -8.10
C ALA A 305 -17.87 14.01 -7.25
N CYS A 306 -16.66 14.52 -7.49
CA CYS A 306 -15.46 14.25 -6.66
C CYS A 306 -15.44 14.90 -5.28
N VAL A 307 -16.61 15.29 -4.80
CA VAL A 307 -16.83 16.11 -3.61
C VAL A 307 -17.28 15.25 -2.41
N TRP A 308 -17.46 13.94 -2.62
CA TRP A 308 -17.85 12.96 -1.60
C TRP A 308 -16.63 12.29 -0.96
N PRO A 309 -16.65 12.02 0.37
CA PRO A 309 -15.45 11.95 1.18
C PRO A 309 -14.67 10.65 0.93
N THR A 310 -13.53 10.81 0.26
CA THR A 310 -12.41 9.87 0.26
C THR A 310 -11.34 10.28 1.28
N MET A 311 -11.73 11.08 2.28
CA MET A 311 -10.84 11.65 3.28
C MET A 311 -10.14 10.57 4.11
N ALA A 312 -8.83 10.73 4.26
CA ALA A 312 -8.02 9.99 5.21
C ALA A 312 -7.08 10.96 5.95
N PRO A 313 -6.78 10.73 7.24
CA PRO A 313 -5.80 11.52 7.97
C PRO A 313 -4.42 11.41 7.29
N MET A 314 -3.82 12.56 6.96
CA MET A 314 -2.50 12.64 6.33
C MET A 314 -1.64 13.74 6.96
N PHE A 315 -0.40 13.42 7.31
CA PHE A 315 0.60 14.41 7.66
C PHE A 315 0.85 15.35 6.48
N PRO A 316 1.05 16.67 6.69
CA PRO A 316 1.32 17.60 5.61
C PRO A 316 2.47 17.17 4.69
N ALA A 317 3.59 16.72 5.27
CA ALA A 317 4.73 16.24 4.51
C ALA A 317 4.39 15.01 3.65
N PHE A 318 3.59 14.07 4.16
CA PHE A 318 3.13 12.93 3.38
C PHE A 318 2.13 13.33 2.30
N LYS A 319 1.26 14.31 2.58
CA LYS A 319 0.31 14.85 1.60
C LYS A 319 1.03 15.41 0.38
N ASP A 320 2.17 16.09 0.55
CA ASP A 320 2.98 16.58 -0.58
C ASP A 320 3.42 15.43 -1.50
N VAL A 321 3.89 14.32 -0.91
CA VAL A 321 4.30 13.11 -1.64
C VAL A 321 3.09 12.47 -2.33
N TRP A 322 1.96 12.39 -1.62
CA TRP A 322 0.71 11.85 -2.16
C TRP A 322 0.23 12.64 -3.37
N THR A 323 0.18 13.96 -3.27
CA THR A 323 -0.20 14.86 -4.38
C THR A 323 0.76 14.74 -5.55
N TYR A 324 2.08 14.74 -5.30
CA TYR A 324 3.08 14.56 -6.35
C TYR A 324 2.91 13.23 -7.10
N PHE A 325 2.62 12.14 -6.39
CA PHE A 325 2.35 10.86 -7.03
C PHE A 325 1.15 10.96 -7.99
N HIS A 326 0.01 11.50 -7.54
CA HIS A 326 -1.20 11.55 -8.34
C HIS A 326 -1.11 12.55 -9.51
N ASP A 327 -0.46 13.69 -9.30
CA ASP A 327 -0.39 14.76 -10.31
C ASP A 327 0.75 14.56 -11.31
N VAL A 328 1.85 13.89 -10.92
CA VAL A 328 3.06 13.78 -11.73
C VAL A 328 3.38 12.33 -12.13
N LEU A 329 3.40 11.40 -11.17
CA LEU A 329 3.86 10.03 -11.44
C LEU A 329 2.76 9.16 -12.07
N LEU A 330 1.52 9.27 -11.59
CA LEU A 330 0.40 8.47 -12.09
C LEU A 330 0.11 8.71 -13.58
N PRO A 331 0.13 9.95 -14.11
CA PRO A 331 0.02 10.18 -15.55
C PRO A 331 1.12 9.47 -16.36
N LYS A 332 2.37 9.45 -15.86
CA LYS A 332 3.46 8.70 -16.50
C LYS A 332 3.14 7.20 -16.54
N TYR A 333 2.74 6.62 -15.41
CA TYR A 333 2.33 5.21 -15.34
C TYR A 333 1.15 4.88 -16.27
N SER A 334 0.16 5.77 -16.33
CA SER A 334 -0.99 5.61 -17.22
C SER A 334 -0.59 5.60 -18.69
N GLN A 335 0.33 6.49 -19.10
CA GLN A 335 0.88 6.52 -20.46
C GLN A 335 1.69 5.26 -20.79
N GLU A 336 2.56 4.80 -19.88
CA GLU A 336 3.35 3.58 -20.07
C GLU A 336 2.49 2.32 -20.25
N LEU A 337 1.35 2.26 -19.54
CA LEU A 337 0.53 1.06 -19.42
C LEU A 337 -0.73 1.06 -20.31
N ASN A 338 -0.92 2.10 -21.12
CA ASN A 338 -2.14 2.33 -21.90
C ASN A 338 -3.40 2.34 -21.00
N GLY A 339 -3.32 3.16 -19.96
CA GLY A 339 -4.26 3.22 -18.85
C GLY A 339 -3.84 2.32 -17.69
N VAL A 340 -4.13 2.77 -16.47
CA VAL A 340 -3.82 2.04 -15.24
C VAL A 340 -5.02 2.04 -14.32
N ASN A 341 -5.25 0.92 -13.66
CA ASN A 341 -6.23 0.83 -12.60
C ASN A 341 -5.54 0.98 -11.25
N VAL A 342 -5.98 1.94 -10.44
CA VAL A 342 -5.37 2.29 -9.15
C VAL A 342 -6.26 1.81 -8.03
N MET A 343 -5.69 1.12 -7.05
CA MET A 343 -6.34 0.83 -5.78
C MET A 343 -5.49 1.43 -4.65
N SER A 344 -6.05 2.33 -3.86
CA SER A 344 -5.37 3.01 -2.77
C SER A 344 -6.12 2.82 -1.45
N GLY A 345 -5.40 2.88 -0.32
CA GLY A 345 -6.06 2.85 0.99
C GLY A 345 -5.08 2.91 2.18
N PRO A 346 -5.61 3.11 3.39
CA PRO A 346 -4.82 3.16 4.62
C PRO A 346 -4.42 1.76 5.09
N VAL A 347 -3.32 1.68 5.82
CA VAL A 347 -2.78 0.48 6.48
C VAL A 347 -2.58 0.77 7.96
N PHE A 348 -2.99 -0.19 8.79
CA PHE A 348 -2.89 -0.12 10.25
C PHE A 348 -2.07 -1.32 10.74
N ASP A 349 -0.85 -1.04 11.22
CA ASP A 349 0.18 -2.01 11.64
C ASP A 349 1.05 -1.38 12.75
N GLU A 350 0.40 -1.03 13.86
CA GLU A 350 1.01 -0.40 15.04
C GLU A 350 2.06 -1.32 15.69
N ASP A 351 1.85 -2.63 15.65
CA ASP A 351 2.74 -3.63 16.24
C ASP A 351 3.85 -4.13 15.30
N TYR A 352 3.90 -3.58 14.08
CA TYR A 352 4.91 -3.85 13.04
C TYR A 352 5.11 -5.34 12.74
N ASP A 353 4.06 -6.14 12.90
CA ASP A 353 4.06 -7.58 12.62
C ASP A 353 3.80 -7.94 11.16
N GLY A 354 3.36 -6.96 10.35
CA GLY A 354 3.09 -7.15 8.93
C GLY A 354 1.69 -7.69 8.63
N ASN A 355 0.78 -7.69 9.60
CA ASN A 355 -0.62 -8.05 9.47
C ASN A 355 -1.52 -6.86 9.84
N VAL A 356 -2.77 -6.93 9.41
CA VAL A 356 -3.78 -5.92 9.77
C VAL A 356 -4.07 -5.97 11.27
N ASP A 357 -4.02 -4.80 11.91
CA ASP A 357 -4.43 -4.67 13.30
C ASP A 357 -5.91 -5.01 13.51
N ALA A 358 -6.23 -5.50 14.71
CA ALA A 358 -7.59 -5.76 15.13
C ALA A 358 -8.47 -4.50 15.03
N LEU A 359 -9.71 -4.66 14.58
CA LEU A 359 -10.65 -3.55 14.49
C LEU A 359 -11.00 -3.04 15.90
N GLN A 360 -10.66 -1.78 16.15
CA GLN A 360 -11.15 -1.05 17.32
C GLN A 360 -12.41 -0.29 16.90
N LYS A 361 -13.54 -0.60 17.52
CA LYS A 361 -14.80 0.11 17.23
C LYS A 361 -14.70 1.53 17.78
N ILE A 362 -14.38 2.47 16.91
CA ILE A 362 -14.37 3.88 17.28
C ILE A 362 -15.82 4.34 17.41
N SER A 363 -16.21 4.78 18.60
CA SER A 363 -17.45 5.54 18.77
C SER A 363 -17.22 6.96 18.28
N GLY A 364 -18.17 7.55 17.54
CA GLY A 364 -18.02 8.94 17.07
C GLY A 364 -17.65 9.91 18.19
N ALA A 365 -18.16 9.70 19.41
CA ALA A 365 -17.84 10.51 20.59
C ALA A 365 -16.36 10.43 21.03
N SER A 366 -15.74 9.26 21.04
CA SER A 366 -14.31 9.11 21.40
C SER A 366 -13.37 9.69 20.34
N TYR A 367 -13.81 9.76 19.07
CA TYR A 367 -13.09 10.47 18.02
C TYR A 367 -13.10 12.00 18.19
N PHE A 368 -14.00 12.56 19.01
CA PHE A 368 -14.13 14.00 19.30
C PHE A 368 -13.45 14.45 20.61
N GLU A 369 -13.19 13.55 21.56
CA GLU A 369 -12.60 13.90 22.86
C GLU A 369 -11.06 14.01 22.86
N GLY A 370 -10.43 14.14 21.69
CA GLY A 370 -8.98 14.31 21.58
C GLY A 370 -8.17 13.05 21.91
N GLU A 371 -8.82 11.89 22.07
CA GLU A 371 -8.12 10.62 21.88
C GLU A 371 -7.61 10.62 20.44
N ARG A 372 -6.29 10.48 20.29
CA ARG A 372 -5.63 10.32 18.99
C ARG A 372 -6.27 9.12 18.29
N GLY A 373 -7.32 9.36 17.52
CA GLY A 373 -7.91 8.32 16.69
C GLY A 373 -6.79 7.71 15.86
N SER A 374 -6.71 6.38 15.84
CA SER A 374 -5.67 5.63 15.12
C SER A 374 -5.55 6.20 13.71
N HIS A 375 -4.42 6.84 13.43
CA HIS A 375 -4.09 7.31 12.10
C HIS A 375 -3.34 6.19 11.38
N PRO A 376 -3.44 6.06 10.06
CA PRO A 376 -2.73 5.00 9.35
C PRO A 376 -1.21 5.12 9.57
N GLU A 377 -0.48 4.02 9.76
CA GLU A 377 0.99 4.03 9.77
C GLU A 377 1.54 4.04 8.33
N HIS A 378 0.78 3.50 7.38
CA HIS A 378 1.15 3.46 5.96
C HIS A 378 -0.07 3.71 5.07
N PHE A 379 0.19 4.02 3.80
CA PHE A 379 -0.80 3.95 2.73
C PHE A 379 -0.32 2.99 1.66
N PHE A 380 -1.22 2.18 1.11
CA PHE A 380 -0.90 1.30 0.02
C PHE A 380 -1.37 1.87 -1.33
N LEU A 381 -0.65 1.51 -2.38
CA LEU A 381 -1.03 1.74 -3.77
C LEU A 381 -0.84 0.45 -4.56
N ILE A 382 -1.84 0.05 -5.33
CA ILE A 382 -1.73 -1.05 -6.31
C ILE A 382 -2.09 -0.49 -7.68
N LEU A 383 -1.10 -0.47 -8.56
CA LEU A 383 -1.24 -0.14 -9.97
C LEU A 383 -1.37 -1.44 -10.76
N THR A 384 -2.50 -1.61 -11.44
CA THR A 384 -2.77 -2.79 -12.26
C THR A 384 -2.98 -2.39 -13.72
N GLY A 385 -2.16 -2.94 -14.60
CA GLY A 385 -2.26 -2.76 -16.06
C GLY A 385 -2.35 -4.09 -16.81
N CYS A 386 -2.55 -4.01 -18.12
CA CYS A 386 -2.40 -5.18 -18.98
C CYS A 386 -0.92 -5.39 -19.31
N ARG A 387 -0.43 -6.63 -19.29
CA ARG A 387 0.96 -6.91 -19.72
C ARG A 387 1.18 -6.62 -21.21
N ASN A 388 0.12 -6.80 -22.00
CA ASN A 388 0.11 -6.34 -23.38
C ASN A 388 -0.48 -4.92 -23.44
N SER A 389 0.39 -3.93 -23.65
CA SER A 389 0.04 -2.50 -23.66
C SER A 389 -0.90 -2.11 -24.81
N THR A 390 -1.20 -3.01 -25.76
CA THR A 390 -2.26 -2.76 -26.75
C THR A 390 -3.66 -2.72 -26.13
N PHE A 391 -3.85 -3.34 -24.97
CA PHE A 391 -5.15 -3.38 -24.29
C PHE A 391 -5.17 -2.49 -23.04
N SER A 392 -6.31 -1.86 -22.79
CA SER A 392 -6.56 -1.15 -21.54
C SER A 392 -6.76 -2.13 -20.37
N PRO A 393 -6.63 -1.70 -19.10
CA PRO A 393 -6.85 -2.58 -17.95
C PRO A 393 -8.24 -3.24 -17.94
N VAL A 394 -9.27 -2.51 -18.36
CA VAL A 394 -10.67 -2.98 -18.38
C VAL A 394 -10.89 -4.05 -19.44
N ALA A 395 -10.31 -3.87 -20.62
CA ALA A 395 -10.45 -4.78 -21.77
C ALA A 395 -9.23 -5.69 -21.97
N CYS A 396 -8.40 -5.86 -20.94
CA CYS A 396 -7.14 -6.59 -21.07
C CYS A 396 -7.39 -8.04 -21.49
N GLU A 397 -6.68 -8.50 -22.52
CA GLU A 397 -6.63 -9.91 -22.90
C GLU A 397 -5.26 -10.48 -22.53
N GLY A 398 -5.27 -11.59 -21.79
CA GLY A 398 -4.04 -12.20 -21.27
C GLY A 398 -3.66 -11.72 -19.85
N PRO A 399 -2.37 -11.86 -19.48
CA PRO A 399 -1.93 -11.68 -18.11
C PRO A 399 -1.93 -10.21 -17.68
N LEU A 400 -2.31 -9.98 -16.43
CA LEU A 400 -2.16 -8.69 -15.77
C LEU A 400 -0.70 -8.46 -15.36
N GLN A 401 -0.36 -7.20 -15.16
CA GLN A 401 0.88 -6.78 -14.50
C GLN A 401 0.56 -5.79 -13.39
N THR A 402 1.30 -5.88 -12.29
CA THR A 402 1.05 -5.10 -11.08
C THR A 402 2.32 -4.44 -10.57
N ARG A 403 2.23 -3.17 -10.18
CA ARG A 403 3.21 -2.49 -9.32
C ARG A 403 2.50 -2.13 -8.02
N ALA A 404 3.06 -2.51 -6.88
CA ALA A 404 2.45 -2.29 -5.57
C ALA A 404 3.45 -1.60 -4.63
N PHE A 405 2.94 -0.71 -3.79
CA PHE A 405 3.73 0.12 -2.88
C PHE A 405 3.06 0.18 -1.50
N ILE A 406 3.88 0.24 -0.45
CA ILE A 406 3.43 0.43 0.93
C ILE A 406 4.24 1.59 1.50
N LEU A 407 3.63 2.76 1.50
CA LEU A 407 4.28 4.03 1.74
C LEU A 407 4.17 4.40 3.23
N PRO A 408 5.28 4.61 3.95
CA PRO A 408 5.23 4.99 5.37
C PRO A 408 4.65 6.40 5.52
N HIS A 409 3.68 6.52 6.41
CA HIS A 409 2.95 7.75 6.70
C HIS A 409 3.69 8.53 7.81
N ARG A 410 4.60 9.42 7.40
CA ARG A 410 5.51 10.15 8.31
C ARG A 410 5.27 11.67 8.32
N PRO A 411 5.57 12.35 9.44
CA PRO A 411 5.40 13.80 9.58
C PRO A 411 6.47 14.63 8.86
N ASP A 412 7.52 14.01 8.35
CA ASP A 412 8.67 14.66 7.73
C ASP A 412 9.23 13.84 6.56
N HIS A 413 10.13 14.44 5.78
CA HIS A 413 10.87 13.78 4.68
C HIS A 413 12.24 13.27 5.14
N SER A 414 12.47 13.03 6.44
CA SER A 414 13.78 12.63 6.96
C SER A 414 14.26 11.28 6.44
N GLU A 415 13.43 10.51 5.75
CA GLU A 415 13.85 9.25 5.12
C GLU A 415 14.60 9.47 3.79
N SER A 416 14.20 10.48 3.01
CA SER A 416 14.79 10.73 1.69
C SER A 416 16.17 11.35 1.82
N CYS A 417 16.43 12.11 2.89
CA CYS A 417 17.64 12.91 3.09
C CYS A 417 17.86 13.98 1.99
N ASP A 418 16.82 14.25 1.21
CA ASP A 418 16.86 15.15 0.06
C ASP A 418 16.05 16.42 0.36
N GLY A 419 16.24 17.44 -0.48
CA GLY A 419 15.61 18.75 -0.30
C GLY A 419 14.10 18.76 -0.56
N SER A 420 13.54 19.96 -0.63
CA SER A 420 12.11 20.17 -0.87
C SER A 420 11.65 19.90 -2.30
N ASP A 421 12.58 19.64 -3.25
CA ASP A 421 12.21 19.25 -4.59
C ASP A 421 11.83 17.76 -4.58
N LEU A 422 10.53 17.47 -4.71
CA LEU A 422 9.93 16.11 -4.65
C LEU A 422 10.41 15.15 -5.78
N SER A 423 11.54 15.45 -6.43
CA SER A 423 12.21 14.62 -7.43
C SER A 423 12.64 13.25 -6.89
N TRP A 424 12.94 13.16 -5.59
CA TRP A 424 13.31 11.92 -4.89
C TRP A 424 12.16 10.92 -4.72
N VAL A 425 10.90 11.37 -4.90
CA VAL A 425 9.71 10.57 -4.61
C VAL A 425 9.66 9.29 -5.46
N GLU A 426 10.10 9.34 -6.71
CA GLU A 426 10.11 8.16 -7.59
C GLU A 426 11.04 7.05 -7.06
N ASP A 427 12.26 7.40 -6.67
CA ASP A 427 13.23 6.46 -6.07
C ASP A 427 12.75 5.94 -4.70
N TRP A 428 12.09 6.79 -3.91
CA TRP A 428 11.49 6.41 -2.64
C TRP A 428 10.31 5.46 -2.80
N LEU A 429 9.45 5.64 -3.82
CA LEU A 429 8.43 4.65 -4.18
C LEU A 429 9.06 3.30 -4.51
N GLN A 430 10.14 3.29 -5.31
CA GLN A 430 10.80 2.02 -5.66
C GLN A 430 11.38 1.31 -4.42
N LEU A 431 11.90 2.08 -3.45
CA LEU A 431 12.39 1.53 -2.18
C LEU A 431 11.28 0.80 -1.41
N HIS A 432 10.09 1.40 -1.39
CA HIS A 432 8.86 0.94 -0.73
C HIS A 432 7.94 0.10 -1.64
N SER A 433 8.48 -0.41 -2.74
CA SER A 433 7.81 -1.46 -3.52
C SER A 433 7.50 -2.67 -2.64
N ALA A 434 6.38 -3.32 -2.92
CA ALA A 434 5.91 -4.48 -2.18
C ALA A 434 5.17 -5.44 -3.11
N ARG A 435 4.89 -6.65 -2.61
CA ARG A 435 4.01 -7.60 -3.29
C ARG A 435 2.57 -7.22 -2.99
N VAL A 436 1.62 -7.55 -3.87
CA VAL A 436 0.19 -7.40 -3.52
C VAL A 436 -0.15 -8.28 -2.31
N ARG A 437 0.53 -9.42 -2.15
CA ARG A 437 0.38 -10.28 -0.97
C ARG A 437 0.72 -9.56 0.35
N ASP A 438 1.72 -8.67 0.35
CA ASP A 438 2.08 -7.89 1.54
C ASP A 438 0.94 -6.93 1.91
N ILE A 439 0.33 -6.29 0.91
CA ILE A 439 -0.85 -5.43 1.11
C ILE A 439 -2.04 -6.24 1.63
N GLU A 440 -2.29 -7.44 1.11
CA GLU A 440 -3.38 -8.30 1.61
C GLU A 440 -3.22 -8.66 3.09
N LEU A 441 -1.99 -8.93 3.53
CA LEU A 441 -1.69 -9.20 4.95
C LEU A 441 -2.00 -7.98 5.82
N LEU A 442 -1.50 -6.80 5.41
CA LEU A 442 -1.59 -5.54 6.14
C LEU A 442 -2.97 -4.88 6.14
N THR A 443 -3.86 -5.28 5.22
CA THR A 443 -5.18 -4.65 5.06
C THR A 443 -6.34 -5.57 5.42
N GLY A 444 -6.11 -6.90 5.48
CA GLY A 444 -7.22 -7.86 5.59
C GLY A 444 -8.15 -7.87 4.37
N LEU A 445 -7.66 -7.39 3.23
CA LEU A 445 -8.34 -7.45 1.94
C LEU A 445 -7.78 -8.57 1.07
N SER A 446 -8.59 -9.08 0.15
CA SER A 446 -8.10 -9.99 -0.88
C SER A 446 -8.54 -9.57 -2.29
N PHE A 447 -7.58 -9.49 -3.20
CA PHE A 447 -7.74 -8.90 -4.55
C PHE A 447 -7.82 -9.96 -5.65
N TYR A 448 -8.32 -9.58 -6.83
CA TYR A 448 -8.28 -10.40 -8.06
C TYR A 448 -9.01 -11.75 -7.97
N HIS A 449 -10.20 -11.75 -7.37
CA HIS A 449 -11.06 -12.95 -7.26
C HIS A 449 -11.85 -13.24 -8.54
N ASP A 450 -11.95 -12.25 -9.43
CA ASP A 450 -12.60 -12.40 -10.72
C ASP A 450 -11.56 -12.48 -11.85
N ARG A 451 -11.98 -13.06 -12.98
CA ARG A 451 -11.25 -13.15 -14.26
C ARG A 451 -10.04 -14.08 -14.32
N LEU A 452 -9.18 -14.13 -13.30
CA LEU A 452 -7.97 -14.97 -13.29
C LEU A 452 -8.21 -16.31 -12.59
N SER A 453 -7.47 -17.35 -12.97
CA SER A 453 -7.45 -18.58 -12.18
C SER A 453 -6.75 -18.33 -10.83
N VAL A 454 -7.10 -19.10 -9.79
CA VAL A 454 -6.51 -18.93 -8.45
C VAL A 454 -4.98 -19.03 -8.50
N GLU A 455 -4.43 -19.95 -9.28
CA GLU A 455 -2.98 -20.12 -9.42
C GLU A 455 -2.32 -18.90 -10.09
N GLU A 456 -2.94 -18.33 -11.12
CA GLU A 456 -2.45 -17.10 -11.76
C GLU A 456 -2.56 -15.90 -10.80
N THR A 457 -3.65 -15.81 -10.04
CA THR A 457 -3.83 -14.78 -9.02
C THR A 457 -2.76 -14.87 -7.94
N LEU A 458 -2.43 -16.07 -7.44
CA LEU A 458 -1.35 -16.24 -6.46
C LEU A 458 0.00 -15.79 -7.03
N ARG A 459 0.31 -16.17 -8.28
CA ARG A 459 1.57 -15.76 -8.95
C ARG A 459 1.66 -14.25 -9.11
N LEU A 460 0.56 -13.61 -9.52
CA LEU A 460 0.48 -12.16 -9.63
C LEU A 460 0.70 -11.51 -8.25
N LYS A 461 0.09 -12.05 -7.20
CA LYS A 461 0.17 -11.51 -5.85
C LYS A 461 1.54 -11.64 -5.20
N THR A 462 2.27 -12.71 -5.50
CA THR A 462 3.63 -12.94 -4.98
C THR A 462 4.72 -12.30 -5.83
N PHE A 463 4.37 -11.76 -7.00
CA PHE A 463 5.34 -11.09 -7.86
C PHE A 463 5.79 -9.77 -7.24
N LEU A 464 7.11 -9.58 -7.15
CA LEU A 464 7.73 -8.34 -6.76
C LEU A 464 8.39 -7.72 -7.99
N GLN A 465 7.95 -6.53 -8.37
CA GLN A 465 8.59 -5.79 -9.45
C GLN A 465 10.01 -5.39 -8.99
N THR A 466 11.03 -5.87 -9.68
CA THR A 466 12.40 -5.39 -9.50
C THR A 466 12.64 -4.27 -10.52
N ALA A 467 13.16 -3.13 -10.05
CA ALA A 467 13.56 -2.00 -10.90
C ALA A 467 14.72 -2.37 -11.83
#